data_AF-A0A7U2NGS7-F1
#
_entry.id   AF-A0A7U2NGS7-F1
#
_cell.length_a   1.000
_cell.length_b   1.000
_cell.length_c   1.000
_cell.angle_alpha   90.00
_cell.angle_beta   90.00
_cell.angle_gamma   90.00
#
_symmetry.space_group_name_H-M   'P 1'
#
loop_
_entity.id
_entity.type
_entity.pdbx_description
1 polymer ?
#
loop_
_entity_poly.entity_id
_entity_poly.type
_entity_poly.pdbx_seq_one_letter_code
_entity_poly.pdbx_strand_id
1 'polypeptide(L)'
;MASTSETGHAKNVANLQDLISFVTGYGATYNPTKNALMLPQLNALATTAQTSLADVVTINTAYNNKVNERVTAFSGLKALSTRLVNALETTDATAQVIKDAKGFNRKLQGKRASTATTPIDPNTPAPATISTSQQSYDQQIQHLAGLISVLQSEPSYAPNETDLAIATLTAKQADLTAKNNEVSTAYTNISNSRIARNTTLYADNTGLVEIATEVKKYIKSLFGASSPEFAQVKGIEFKKAKK
;
A
#
# COMPACT_ATOMS: atom_id res chain seq x y z
N MET A 1 -7.52 -34.17 8.84
CA MET A 1 -6.47 -33.66 9.74
C MET A 1 -6.31 -32.17 9.48
N ALA A 2 -7.01 -31.32 10.24
CA ALA A 2 -6.87 -29.87 10.16
C ALA A 2 -6.11 -29.41 11.40
N SER A 3 -5.00 -28.69 11.20
CA SER A 3 -4.37 -27.90 12.26
C SER A 3 -5.41 -26.93 12.82
N THR A 4 -5.60 -26.92 14.15
CA THR A 4 -6.57 -26.07 14.84
C THR A 4 -6.09 -24.63 15.03
N SER A 5 -4.82 -24.33 14.72
CA SER A 5 -4.21 -23.01 14.90
C SER A 5 -4.14 -22.17 13.62
N GLU A 6 -4.25 -22.79 12.45
CA GLU A 6 -4.13 -22.08 11.17
C GLU A 6 -5.44 -21.35 10.83
N THR A 7 -5.36 -20.03 10.64
CA THR A 7 -6.50 -19.17 10.32
C THR A 7 -6.13 -18.18 9.23
N GLY A 8 -7.12 -17.64 8.50
CA GLY A 8 -6.90 -16.59 7.50
C GLY A 8 -7.68 -16.78 6.21
N HIS A 9 -7.49 -15.87 5.26
CA HIS A 9 -8.21 -15.84 3.99
C HIS A 9 -7.98 -17.11 3.17
N ALA A 10 -6.72 -17.51 2.98
CA ALA A 10 -6.36 -18.73 2.26
C ALA A 10 -6.92 -19.98 2.94
N LYS A 11 -6.95 -20.00 4.29
CA LYS A 11 -7.49 -21.14 5.02
C LYS A 11 -8.99 -21.31 4.82
N ASN A 12 -9.76 -20.21 4.80
CA ASN A 12 -11.19 -20.28 4.45
C ASN A 12 -11.40 -20.84 3.03
N VAL A 13 -10.57 -20.46 2.06
CA VAL A 13 -10.67 -20.98 0.68
C VAL A 13 -10.34 -22.47 0.62
N ALA A 14 -9.26 -22.91 1.29
CA ALA A 14 -8.91 -24.33 1.39
C ALA A 14 -10.03 -25.14 2.07
N ASN A 15 -10.59 -24.62 3.15
CA ASN A 15 -11.70 -25.26 3.87
C ASN A 15 -12.98 -25.34 3.01
N LEU A 16 -13.23 -24.38 2.11
CA LEU A 16 -14.32 -24.49 1.14
C LEU A 16 -14.07 -25.63 0.16
N GLN A 17 -12.84 -25.81 -0.33
CA GLN A 17 -12.48 -26.93 -1.22
C GLN A 17 -12.66 -28.29 -0.53
N ASP A 18 -12.28 -28.40 0.75
CA ASP A 18 -12.54 -29.59 1.56
C ASP A 18 -14.05 -29.87 1.67
N LEU A 19 -14.85 -28.83 1.97
CA LEU A 19 -16.30 -28.93 2.05
C LEU A 19 -16.93 -29.36 0.72
N ILE A 20 -16.47 -28.79 -0.40
CA ILE A 20 -16.90 -29.15 -1.76
C ILE A 20 -16.58 -30.63 -2.04
N SER A 21 -15.42 -31.12 -1.62
CA SER A 21 -15.02 -32.53 -1.84
C SER A 21 -15.99 -33.50 -1.15
N PHE A 22 -16.43 -33.19 0.07
CA PHE A 22 -17.47 -33.98 0.75
C PHE A 22 -18.82 -33.87 0.06
N VAL A 23 -19.22 -32.66 -0.33
CA VAL A 23 -20.47 -32.42 -1.09
C VAL A 23 -20.49 -33.22 -2.39
N THR A 24 -19.39 -33.28 -3.13
CA THR A 24 -19.24 -34.11 -4.32
C THR A 24 -19.35 -35.59 -3.98
N GLY A 25 -18.73 -36.04 -2.88
CA GLY A 25 -18.80 -37.43 -2.41
C GLY A 25 -20.22 -37.90 -2.03
N TYR A 26 -21.10 -37.00 -1.58
CA TYR A 26 -22.50 -37.31 -1.28
C TYR A 26 -23.35 -37.57 -2.54
N GLY A 27 -22.87 -37.15 -3.72
CA GLY A 27 -23.54 -37.40 -5.00
C GLY A 27 -24.98 -36.87 -5.04
N ALA A 28 -25.90 -37.65 -5.61
CA ALA A 28 -27.29 -37.25 -5.83
C ALA A 28 -28.09 -36.98 -4.55
N THR A 29 -27.62 -37.43 -3.38
CA THR A 29 -28.28 -37.11 -2.10
C THR A 29 -28.17 -35.63 -1.76
N TYR A 30 -27.08 -34.97 -2.17
CA TYR A 30 -26.92 -33.53 -2.03
C TYR A 30 -27.63 -32.81 -3.18
N ASN A 31 -28.85 -32.32 -2.93
CA ASN A 31 -29.70 -31.69 -3.94
C ASN A 31 -30.39 -30.42 -3.40
N PRO A 32 -29.64 -29.35 -3.09
CA PRO A 32 -30.21 -28.13 -2.53
C PRO A 32 -31.03 -27.36 -3.59
N THR A 33 -32.14 -26.75 -3.16
CA THR A 33 -32.95 -25.87 -4.02
C THR A 33 -32.39 -24.44 -4.12
N LYS A 34 -31.65 -23.99 -3.09
CA LYS A 34 -30.98 -22.68 -3.11
C LYS A 34 -29.79 -22.74 -4.06
N ASN A 35 -29.89 -21.99 -5.18
CA ASN A 35 -28.89 -21.96 -6.24
C ASN A 35 -27.45 -21.74 -5.75
N ALA A 36 -27.24 -20.88 -4.75
CA ALA A 36 -25.90 -20.59 -4.20
C ALA A 36 -25.23 -21.79 -3.50
N LEU A 37 -26.00 -22.81 -3.10
CA LEU A 37 -25.49 -24.03 -2.46
C LEU A 37 -25.23 -25.16 -3.47
N MET A 38 -25.66 -25.01 -4.72
CA MET A 38 -25.47 -26.04 -5.74
C MET A 38 -23.99 -26.18 -6.10
N LEU A 39 -23.56 -27.42 -6.40
CA LEU A 39 -22.15 -27.76 -6.63
C LEU A 39 -21.46 -26.90 -7.72
N PRO A 40 -22.09 -26.55 -8.86
CA PRO A 40 -21.47 -25.65 -9.83
C PRO A 40 -21.14 -24.26 -9.26
N GLN A 41 -22.03 -23.71 -8.45
CA GLN A 41 -21.91 -22.40 -7.83
C GLN A 41 -20.85 -22.41 -6.72
N LEU A 42 -20.75 -23.50 -5.96
CA LEU A 42 -19.67 -23.68 -4.98
C LEU A 42 -18.29 -23.73 -5.65
N ASN A 43 -18.16 -24.45 -6.77
CA ASN A 43 -16.91 -24.50 -7.54
C ASN A 43 -16.55 -23.13 -8.15
N ALA A 44 -17.54 -22.40 -8.68
CA ALA A 44 -17.34 -21.05 -9.17
C ALA A 44 -16.89 -20.09 -8.06
N LEU A 45 -17.47 -20.19 -6.86
CA LEU A 45 -17.09 -19.41 -5.69
C LEU A 45 -15.66 -19.74 -5.23
N ALA A 46 -15.28 -21.02 -5.19
CA ALA A 46 -13.93 -21.46 -4.85
C ALA A 46 -12.89 -20.92 -5.84
N THR A 47 -13.19 -21.00 -7.15
CA THR A 47 -12.33 -20.45 -8.21
C THR A 47 -12.17 -18.94 -8.07
N THR A 48 -13.27 -18.21 -7.90
CA THR A 48 -13.27 -16.76 -7.72
C THR A 48 -12.47 -16.36 -6.48
N ALA A 49 -12.64 -17.09 -5.37
CA ALA A 49 -11.92 -16.83 -4.14
C ALA A 49 -10.40 -17.07 -4.32
N GLN A 50 -10.00 -18.16 -4.99
CA GLN A 50 -8.60 -18.44 -5.29
C GLN A 50 -7.97 -17.34 -6.16
N THR A 51 -8.66 -16.89 -7.21
CA THR A 51 -8.22 -15.78 -8.05
C THR A 51 -8.06 -14.49 -7.24
N SER A 52 -9.03 -14.15 -6.39
CA SER A 52 -8.94 -12.94 -5.56
C SER A 52 -7.75 -12.94 -4.59
N LEU A 53 -7.31 -14.11 -4.12
CA LEU A 53 -6.10 -14.23 -3.30
C LEU A 53 -4.85 -14.00 -4.13
N ALA A 54 -4.76 -14.60 -5.31
CA ALA A 54 -3.64 -14.44 -6.23
C ALA A 54 -3.50 -12.99 -6.72
N ASP A 55 -4.62 -12.33 -6.99
CA ASP A 55 -4.67 -10.91 -7.41
C ASP A 55 -4.10 -10.00 -6.32
N VAL A 56 -4.51 -10.19 -5.05
CA VAL A 56 -3.98 -9.39 -3.93
C VAL A 56 -2.47 -9.54 -3.83
N VAL A 57 -1.92 -10.75 -3.99
CA VAL A 57 -0.46 -10.97 -3.94
C VAL A 57 0.25 -10.26 -5.09
N THR A 58 -0.27 -10.41 -6.31
CA THR A 58 0.30 -9.82 -7.52
C THR A 58 0.29 -8.29 -7.46
N ILE A 59 -0.86 -7.72 -7.10
CA ILE A 59 -1.04 -6.26 -7.01
C ILE A 59 -0.26 -5.68 -5.83
N ASN A 60 -0.13 -6.39 -4.71
CA ASN A 60 0.69 -5.94 -3.58
C ASN A 60 2.17 -5.90 -3.96
N THR A 61 2.63 -6.86 -4.76
CA THR A 61 4.01 -6.86 -5.28
C THR A 61 4.24 -5.67 -6.22
N ALA A 62 3.29 -5.39 -7.12
CA ALA A 62 3.36 -4.22 -7.99
C ALA A 62 3.39 -2.89 -7.18
N TYR A 63 2.58 -2.79 -6.11
CA TYR A 63 2.61 -1.65 -5.19
C TYR A 63 3.97 -1.49 -4.52
N ASN A 64 4.54 -2.56 -3.97
CA ASN A 64 5.86 -2.54 -3.34
C ASN A 64 6.95 -2.10 -4.32
N ASN A 65 6.89 -2.56 -5.57
CA ASN A 65 7.83 -2.14 -6.61
C ASN A 65 7.74 -0.63 -6.87
N LYS A 66 6.53 -0.06 -6.95
CA LYS A 66 6.37 1.40 -7.08
C LYS A 66 6.88 2.18 -5.88
N VAL A 67 6.70 1.66 -4.68
CA VAL A 67 7.30 2.25 -3.46
C VAL A 67 8.82 2.25 -3.56
N ASN A 68 9.44 1.14 -3.97
CA ASN A 68 10.88 0.99 -4.12
C ASN A 68 11.45 1.92 -5.22
N GLU A 69 10.77 2.00 -6.37
CA GLU A 69 11.12 2.91 -7.46
C GLU A 69 11.12 4.37 -6.98
N ARG A 70 10.08 4.79 -6.25
CA ARG A 70 10.02 6.14 -5.67
C ARG A 70 11.15 6.38 -4.67
N VAL A 71 11.37 5.47 -3.73
CA VAL A 71 12.47 5.60 -2.75
C VAL A 71 13.82 5.76 -3.46
N THR A 72 14.06 4.95 -4.48
CA THR A 72 15.29 5.00 -5.29
C THR A 72 15.40 6.33 -6.05
N ALA A 73 14.31 6.81 -6.67
CA ALA A 73 14.31 8.06 -7.42
C ALA A 73 14.64 9.28 -6.55
N PHE A 74 14.13 9.32 -5.31
CA PHE A 74 14.43 10.38 -4.34
C PHE A 74 15.79 10.24 -3.65
N SER A 75 16.45 9.08 -3.79
CA SER A 75 17.80 8.90 -3.25
C SER A 75 18.77 9.92 -3.87
N GLY A 76 19.72 10.42 -3.07
CA GLY A 76 20.69 11.41 -3.52
C GLY A 76 20.15 12.84 -3.70
N LEU A 77 18.84 13.08 -3.59
CA LEU A 77 18.26 14.43 -3.76
C LEU A 77 18.93 15.46 -2.84
N LYS A 78 19.16 15.10 -1.57
CA LYS A 78 19.83 15.95 -0.57
C LYS A 78 21.27 16.31 -0.98
N ALA A 79 22.02 15.36 -1.52
CA ALA A 79 23.39 15.60 -1.96
C ALA A 79 23.42 16.51 -3.19
N LEU A 80 22.51 16.26 -4.15
CA LEU A 80 22.32 17.09 -5.32
C LEU A 80 21.96 18.53 -4.94
N SER A 81 21.01 18.75 -4.03
CA SER A 81 20.62 20.09 -3.59
C SER A 81 21.75 20.90 -2.97
N THR A 82 22.67 20.25 -2.24
CA THR A 82 23.87 20.91 -1.73
C THR A 82 24.82 21.30 -2.86
N ARG A 83 25.05 20.42 -3.83
CA ARG A 83 25.88 20.72 -5.00
C ARG A 83 25.32 21.89 -5.82
N LEU A 84 24.00 21.94 -5.99
CA LEU A 84 23.34 23.04 -6.71
C LEU A 84 23.56 24.39 -6.04
N VAL A 85 23.45 24.46 -4.71
CA VAL A 85 23.74 25.70 -3.98
C VAL A 85 25.21 26.11 -4.15
N ASN A 86 26.15 25.16 -4.02
CA ASN A 86 27.56 25.48 -4.18
C ASN A 86 27.91 25.92 -5.60
N ALA A 87 27.27 25.32 -6.62
CA ALA A 87 27.43 25.74 -8.01
C ALA A 87 26.87 27.15 -8.25
N LEU A 88 25.77 27.51 -7.59
CA LEU A 88 25.22 28.87 -7.63
C LEU A 88 26.15 29.88 -6.92
N GLU A 89 26.82 29.49 -5.84
CA GLU A 89 27.77 30.36 -5.13
C GLU A 89 29.01 30.73 -5.95
N THR A 90 29.31 29.97 -7.01
CA THR A 90 30.44 30.25 -7.90
C THR A 90 30.07 31.14 -9.10
N THR A 91 28.84 31.65 -9.15
CA THR A 91 28.36 32.54 -10.22
C THR A 91 28.33 34.00 -9.75
N ASP A 92 27.85 34.91 -10.58
CA ASP A 92 27.67 36.33 -10.25
C ASP A 92 26.38 36.60 -9.43
N ALA A 93 25.79 35.55 -8.84
CA ALA A 93 24.56 35.64 -8.06
C ALA A 93 24.69 36.58 -6.87
N THR A 94 23.67 37.41 -6.67
CA THR A 94 23.63 38.27 -5.47
C THR A 94 23.51 37.43 -4.20
N ALA A 95 23.97 38.00 -3.07
CA ALA A 95 23.84 37.37 -1.77
C ALA A 95 22.38 36.98 -1.41
N GLN A 96 21.41 37.73 -1.91
CA GLN A 96 19.99 37.46 -1.70
C GLN A 96 19.51 36.23 -2.49
N VAL A 97 19.92 36.09 -3.75
CA VAL A 97 19.62 34.91 -4.60
C VAL A 97 20.23 33.64 -3.98
N ILE A 98 21.48 33.71 -3.52
CA ILE A 98 22.14 32.59 -2.82
C ILE A 98 21.39 32.24 -1.52
N LYS A 99 20.92 33.24 -0.78
CA LYS A 99 20.15 33.04 0.46
C LYS A 99 18.82 32.32 0.19
N ASP A 100 18.13 32.66 -0.90
CA ASP A 100 16.88 32.00 -1.29
C ASP A 100 17.13 30.54 -1.66
N ALA A 101 18.18 30.24 -2.45
CA ALA A 101 18.60 28.87 -2.76
C ALA A 101 18.94 28.06 -1.51
N LYS A 102 19.70 28.64 -0.57
CA LYS A 102 19.99 28.04 0.75
C LYS A 102 18.73 27.75 1.55
N GLY A 103 17.71 28.62 1.44
CA GLY A 103 16.40 28.42 2.04
C GLY A 103 15.72 27.13 1.57
N PHE A 104 15.67 26.91 0.26
CA PHE A 104 15.12 25.67 -0.32
C PHE A 104 15.97 24.44 0.00
N ASN A 105 17.29 24.52 -0.11
CA ASN A 105 18.17 23.41 0.27
C ASN A 105 17.96 23.02 1.74
N ARG A 106 17.89 24.00 2.65
CA ARG A 106 17.62 23.74 4.08
C ARG A 106 16.32 22.96 4.30
N LYS A 107 15.25 23.26 3.56
CA LYS A 107 13.99 22.49 3.60
C LYS A 107 14.17 21.08 3.03
N LEU A 108 14.88 20.91 1.92
CA LEU A 108 15.22 19.61 1.33
C LEU A 108 16.03 18.73 2.29
N GLN A 109 16.93 19.33 3.08
CA GLN A 109 17.67 18.63 4.13
C GLN A 109 16.80 18.22 5.32
N GLY A 110 15.61 18.80 5.48
CA GLY A 110 14.75 18.62 6.67
C GLY A 110 15.20 19.42 7.88
N LYS A 111 15.98 20.50 7.66
CA LYS A 111 16.52 21.34 8.73
C LYS A 111 15.64 22.56 9.00
N ARG A 112 15.49 22.95 10.27
CA ARG A 112 14.76 24.16 10.69
C ARG A 112 15.55 25.44 10.38
N ALA A 113 14.84 26.56 10.28
CA ALA A 113 15.44 27.89 10.10
C ALA A 113 16.06 28.39 11.40
N SER A 114 15.32 28.19 12.50
CA SER A 114 15.72 28.52 13.85
C SER A 114 16.44 27.35 14.49
N THR A 115 17.40 27.67 15.36
CA THR A 115 17.97 26.74 16.34
C THR A 115 16.91 26.39 17.38
N ALA A 116 16.90 25.15 17.86
CA ALA A 116 16.05 24.77 18.98
C ALA A 116 16.46 25.59 20.22
N THR A 117 15.50 26.24 20.86
CA THR A 117 15.74 26.94 22.13
C THR A 117 15.77 25.90 23.25
N THR A 118 16.96 25.57 23.75
CA THR A 118 17.11 24.84 25.02
C THR A 118 16.74 25.78 26.18
N PRO A 119 15.91 25.33 27.14
CA PRO A 119 15.69 26.07 28.38
C PRO A 119 17.04 26.32 29.07
N ILE A 120 17.27 27.57 29.47
CA ILE A 120 18.50 28.01 30.14
C ILE A 120 18.46 27.64 31.64
N ASP A 121 17.24 27.41 32.17
CA ASP A 121 16.97 27.01 33.55
C ASP A 121 16.44 25.56 33.59
N PRO A 122 17.05 24.66 34.38
CA PRO A 122 16.60 23.29 34.60
C PRO A 122 15.16 23.15 35.11
N ASN A 123 14.60 24.18 35.74
CA ASN A 123 13.23 24.19 36.29
C ASN A 123 12.18 24.76 35.32
N THR A 124 12.59 25.27 34.16
CA THR A 124 11.65 25.75 33.15
C THR A 124 11.19 24.57 32.28
N PRO A 125 9.86 24.30 32.18
CA PRO A 125 9.36 23.29 31.27
C PRO A 125 9.87 23.53 29.85
N ALA A 126 10.32 22.48 29.18
CA ALA A 126 10.76 22.59 27.79
C ALA A 126 9.64 23.23 26.94
N PRO A 127 9.96 24.23 26.08
CA PRO A 127 8.96 24.84 25.23
C PRO A 127 8.25 23.76 24.41
N ALA A 128 6.92 23.82 24.33
CA ALA A 128 6.15 22.93 23.48
C ALA A 128 6.62 23.10 22.02
N THR A 129 7.27 22.07 21.48
CA THR A 129 7.82 22.11 20.12
C THR A 129 6.93 21.33 19.17
N ILE A 130 6.34 22.01 18.20
CA ILE A 130 5.59 21.38 17.11
C ILE A 130 6.58 21.03 16.00
N SER A 131 6.45 19.84 15.40
CA SER A 131 7.22 19.48 14.21
C SER A 131 6.87 20.39 13.03
N THR A 132 7.88 21.05 12.47
CA THR A 132 7.76 21.90 11.27
C THR A 132 8.42 21.28 10.04
N SER A 133 8.74 19.98 10.10
CA SER A 133 9.45 19.27 9.02
C SER A 133 8.55 19.11 7.79
N GLN A 134 8.98 19.66 6.65
CA GLN A 134 8.30 19.55 5.35
C GLN A 134 9.02 18.48 4.48
N GLN A 135 9.06 17.24 4.96
CA GLN A 135 9.85 16.15 4.34
C GLN A 135 9.02 15.13 3.54
N SER A 136 7.72 15.35 3.33
CA SER A 136 6.95 14.47 2.43
C SER A 136 7.52 14.53 1.00
N TYR A 137 7.28 13.48 0.21
CA TYR A 137 7.72 13.44 -1.19
C TYR A 137 7.19 14.63 -1.99
N ASP A 138 5.94 15.02 -1.79
CA ASP A 138 5.35 16.22 -2.40
C ASP A 138 6.09 17.51 -2.00
N GLN A 139 6.41 17.67 -0.71
CA GLN A 139 7.15 18.86 -0.25
C GLN A 139 8.57 18.89 -0.80
N GLN A 140 9.25 17.74 -0.88
CA GLN A 140 10.58 17.66 -1.50
C GLN A 140 10.52 18.03 -2.99
N ILE A 141 9.51 17.59 -3.73
CA ILE A 141 9.29 18.02 -5.14
C ILE A 141 9.11 19.53 -5.21
N GLN A 142 8.26 20.11 -4.36
CA GLN A 142 8.00 21.55 -4.33
C GLN A 142 9.26 22.37 -3.98
N HIS A 143 10.07 21.89 -3.04
CA HIS A 143 11.31 22.56 -2.66
C HIS A 143 12.38 22.44 -3.76
N LEU A 144 12.46 21.30 -4.46
CA LEU A 144 13.32 21.18 -5.63
C LEU A 144 12.89 22.13 -6.76
N ALA A 145 11.58 22.22 -7.03
CA ALA A 145 11.04 23.16 -8.02
C ALA A 145 11.38 24.62 -7.66
N GLY A 146 11.25 24.99 -6.39
CA GLY A 146 11.66 26.29 -5.89
C GLY A 146 13.16 26.56 -6.08
N LEU A 147 14.01 25.57 -5.79
CA LEU A 147 15.45 25.69 -6.02
C LEU A 147 15.76 25.85 -7.52
N ILE A 148 15.15 25.06 -8.40
CA ILE A 148 15.32 25.17 -9.86
C ILE A 148 14.93 26.56 -10.36
N SER A 149 13.82 27.11 -9.85
CA SER A 149 13.36 28.46 -10.21
C SER A 149 14.38 29.55 -9.82
N VAL A 150 15.01 29.44 -8.63
CA VAL A 150 16.09 30.34 -8.24
C VAL A 150 17.29 30.23 -9.19
N LEU A 151 17.71 29.00 -9.55
CA LEU A 151 18.81 28.79 -10.49
C LEU A 151 18.50 29.36 -11.89
N GLN A 152 17.26 29.20 -12.37
CA GLN A 152 16.80 29.75 -13.66
C GLN A 152 16.77 31.28 -13.67
N SER A 153 16.57 31.91 -12.51
CA SER A 153 16.52 33.36 -12.38
C SER A 153 17.91 34.02 -12.44
N GLU A 154 18.99 33.23 -12.33
CA GLU A 154 20.37 33.71 -12.35
C GLU A 154 21.00 33.51 -13.74
N PRO A 155 21.21 34.57 -14.55
CA PRO A 155 21.73 34.45 -15.91
C PRO A 155 23.15 33.89 -15.98
N SER A 156 23.96 34.07 -14.93
CA SER A 156 25.33 33.54 -14.86
C SER A 156 25.39 32.05 -14.50
N TYR A 157 24.26 31.41 -14.18
CA TYR A 157 24.19 29.99 -13.89
C TYR A 157 24.28 29.13 -15.16
N ALA A 158 25.52 28.83 -15.58
CA ALA A 158 25.84 28.01 -16.75
C ALA A 158 26.79 26.85 -16.39
N PRO A 159 26.32 25.82 -15.66
CA PRO A 159 27.16 24.69 -15.27
C PRO A 159 27.57 23.84 -16.46
N ASN A 160 28.80 23.31 -16.42
CA ASN A 160 29.31 22.36 -17.43
C ASN A 160 28.88 20.92 -17.11
N GLU A 161 28.61 20.63 -15.83
CA GLU A 161 28.19 19.32 -15.35
C GLU A 161 26.73 19.06 -15.72
N THR A 162 26.49 18.01 -16.51
CA THR A 162 25.16 17.67 -17.03
C THR A 162 24.12 17.48 -15.94
N ASP A 163 24.50 16.95 -14.77
CA ASP A 163 23.58 16.69 -13.66
C ASP A 163 23.17 17.95 -12.88
N LEU A 164 23.88 19.07 -13.08
CA LEU A 164 23.54 20.39 -12.51
C LEU A 164 22.79 21.27 -13.52
N ALA A 165 22.76 20.91 -14.80
CA ALA A 165 22.06 21.66 -15.83
C ALA A 165 20.55 21.73 -15.60
N ILE A 166 19.94 22.90 -15.84
CA ILE A 166 18.51 23.19 -15.64
C ILE A 166 17.60 22.16 -16.33
N ALA A 167 17.95 21.74 -17.55
CA ALA A 167 17.17 20.75 -18.30
C ALA A 167 17.12 19.40 -17.57
N THR A 168 18.26 18.93 -17.05
CA THR A 168 18.36 17.69 -16.27
C THR A 168 17.61 17.78 -14.96
N LEU A 169 17.66 18.94 -14.28
CA LEU A 169 16.93 19.15 -13.03
C LEU A 169 15.41 19.18 -13.23
N THR A 170 14.95 19.82 -14.31
CA THR A 170 13.53 19.85 -14.70
C THR A 170 13.04 18.42 -15.02
N ALA A 171 13.83 17.65 -15.77
CA ALA A 171 13.52 16.25 -16.05
C ALA A 171 13.48 15.40 -14.76
N LYS A 172 14.42 15.64 -13.83
CA LYS A 172 14.43 14.99 -12.52
C LYS A 172 13.17 15.33 -11.70
N GLN A 173 12.77 16.60 -11.65
CA GLN A 173 11.55 17.01 -10.96
C GLN A 173 10.30 16.33 -11.55
N ALA A 174 10.21 16.25 -12.87
CA ALA A 174 9.11 15.55 -13.56
C ALA A 174 9.09 14.05 -13.24
N ASP A 175 10.25 13.39 -13.24
CA ASP A 175 10.40 11.98 -12.85
C ASP A 175 9.96 11.74 -11.39
N LEU A 176 10.44 12.56 -10.44
CA LEU A 176 10.03 12.47 -9.03
C LEU A 176 8.51 12.61 -8.87
N THR A 177 7.90 13.53 -9.61
CA THR A 177 6.45 13.74 -9.63
C THR A 177 5.71 12.53 -10.17
N ALA A 178 6.15 11.99 -11.32
CA ALA A 178 5.58 10.79 -11.90
C ALA A 178 5.66 9.59 -10.94
N LYS A 179 6.84 9.34 -10.35
CA LYS A 179 7.04 8.25 -9.39
C LYS A 179 6.22 8.40 -8.11
N ASN A 180 5.99 9.63 -7.63
CA ASN A 180 5.09 9.85 -6.50
C ASN A 180 3.64 9.51 -6.84
N ASN A 181 3.17 9.92 -8.03
CA ASN A 181 1.82 9.62 -8.52
C ASN A 181 1.61 8.13 -8.79
N GLU A 182 2.60 7.44 -9.35
CA GLU A 182 2.57 5.99 -9.59
C GLU A 182 2.31 5.20 -8.29
N VAL A 183 2.91 5.63 -7.16
CA VAL A 183 2.65 5.00 -5.85
C VAL A 183 1.20 5.21 -5.41
N SER A 184 0.64 6.41 -5.60
CA SER A 184 -0.75 6.69 -5.28
C SER A 184 -1.71 5.82 -6.08
N THR A 185 -1.50 5.71 -7.40
CA THR A 185 -2.29 4.82 -8.27
C THR A 185 -2.15 3.36 -7.85
N ALA A 186 -0.93 2.89 -7.58
CA ALA A 186 -0.71 1.51 -7.16
C ALA A 186 -1.35 1.21 -5.79
N TYR A 187 -1.38 2.18 -4.87
CA TYR A 187 -2.07 2.06 -3.58
C TYR A 187 -3.58 1.88 -3.77
N THR A 188 -4.20 2.69 -4.64
CA THR A 188 -5.62 2.55 -4.99
C THR A 188 -5.92 1.14 -5.52
N ASN A 189 -5.06 0.61 -6.39
CA ASN A 189 -5.24 -0.72 -6.97
C ASN A 189 -5.20 -1.83 -5.91
N ILE A 190 -4.22 -1.82 -4.99
CA ILE A 190 -4.16 -2.82 -3.91
C ILE A 190 -5.33 -2.68 -2.93
N SER A 191 -5.78 -1.45 -2.66
CA SER A 191 -6.96 -1.20 -1.82
C SER A 191 -8.21 -1.84 -2.44
N ASN A 192 -8.46 -1.58 -3.73
CA ASN A 192 -9.60 -2.15 -4.45
C ASN A 192 -9.54 -3.67 -4.54
N SER A 193 -8.36 -4.25 -4.77
CA SER A 193 -8.16 -5.71 -4.77
C SER A 193 -8.49 -6.35 -3.41
N ARG A 194 -8.07 -5.71 -2.30
CA ARG A 194 -8.42 -6.16 -0.95
C ARG A 194 -9.92 -6.05 -0.67
N ILE A 195 -10.59 -5.01 -1.16
CA ILE A 195 -12.05 -4.87 -1.08
C ILE A 195 -12.72 -6.02 -1.85
N ALA A 196 -12.34 -6.27 -3.10
CA ALA A 196 -12.90 -7.34 -3.92
C ALA A 196 -12.76 -8.71 -3.25
N ARG A 197 -11.55 -9.05 -2.75
CA ARG A 197 -11.32 -10.26 -1.96
C ARG A 197 -12.23 -10.32 -0.73
N ASN A 198 -12.34 -9.23 0.02
CA ASN A 198 -13.19 -9.20 1.22
C ASN A 198 -14.67 -9.38 0.87
N THR A 199 -15.15 -8.82 -0.24
CA THR A 199 -16.50 -9.05 -0.75
C THR A 199 -16.71 -10.53 -1.06
N THR A 200 -15.82 -11.16 -1.83
CA THR A 200 -15.91 -12.59 -2.16
C THR A 200 -15.91 -13.48 -0.91
N LEU A 201 -15.12 -13.16 0.11
CA LEU A 201 -14.97 -14.01 1.29
C LEU A 201 -16.02 -13.75 2.38
N TYR A 202 -16.45 -12.50 2.54
CA TYR A 202 -17.11 -12.02 3.76
C TYR A 202 -18.36 -11.18 3.55
N ALA A 203 -18.80 -10.95 2.30
CA ALA A 203 -20.07 -10.27 2.06
C ALA A 203 -21.23 -11.01 2.74
N ASP A 204 -22.19 -10.24 3.24
CA ASP A 204 -23.38 -10.82 3.87
C ASP A 204 -24.20 -11.57 2.82
N ASN A 205 -24.67 -12.77 3.19
CA ASN A 205 -25.46 -13.71 2.38
C ASN A 205 -24.79 -14.31 1.14
N THR A 206 -23.76 -13.66 0.57
CA THR A 206 -23.11 -14.09 -0.69
C THR A 206 -21.65 -14.47 -0.52
N GLY A 207 -21.01 -14.04 0.56
CA GLY A 207 -19.62 -14.35 0.84
C GLY A 207 -19.39 -15.82 1.18
N LEU A 208 -18.18 -16.30 0.87
CA LEU A 208 -17.74 -17.67 1.10
C LEU A 208 -18.09 -18.21 2.50
N VAL A 209 -17.84 -17.43 3.55
CA VAL A 209 -18.08 -17.88 4.93
C VAL A 209 -19.56 -18.14 5.21
N GLU A 210 -20.46 -17.29 4.70
CA GLU A 210 -21.91 -17.45 4.88
C GLU A 210 -22.42 -18.64 4.07
N ILE A 211 -22.04 -18.72 2.79
CA ILE A 211 -22.41 -19.84 1.91
C ILE A 211 -21.94 -21.18 2.50
N ALA A 212 -20.69 -21.28 2.96
CA ALA A 212 -20.19 -22.50 3.57
C ALA A 212 -20.94 -22.89 4.85
N THR A 213 -21.34 -21.89 5.65
CA THR A 213 -22.16 -22.11 6.85
C THR A 213 -23.53 -22.66 6.49
N GLU A 214 -24.16 -22.15 5.43
CA GLU A 214 -25.43 -22.66 4.92
C GLU A 214 -25.32 -24.06 4.32
N VAL A 215 -24.25 -24.36 3.57
CA VAL A 215 -23.97 -25.72 3.08
C VAL A 215 -23.92 -26.71 4.24
N LYS A 216 -23.22 -26.37 5.33
CA LYS A 216 -23.17 -27.22 6.53
C LYS A 216 -24.54 -27.40 7.18
N LYS A 217 -25.37 -26.35 7.23
CA LYS A 217 -26.76 -26.44 7.72
C LYS A 217 -27.61 -27.36 6.85
N TYR A 218 -27.47 -27.27 5.53
CA TYR A 218 -28.19 -28.14 4.60
C TYR A 218 -27.77 -29.60 4.75
N ILE A 219 -26.47 -29.91 4.82
CA ILE A 219 -25.97 -31.26 5.12
C ILE A 219 -26.55 -31.78 6.45
N LYS A 220 -26.57 -30.92 7.49
CA LYS A 220 -27.17 -31.26 8.79
C LYS A 220 -28.66 -31.59 8.68
N SER A 221 -29.41 -30.88 7.84
CA SER A 221 -30.84 -31.15 7.62
C SER A 221 -31.09 -32.43 6.83
N LEU A 222 -30.18 -32.78 5.90
CA LEU A 222 -30.30 -33.95 5.05
C LEU A 222 -30.03 -35.26 5.81
N PHE A 223 -28.92 -35.30 6.57
CA PHE A 223 -28.47 -36.52 7.25
C PHE A 223 -28.78 -36.54 8.75
N GLY A 224 -29.06 -35.38 9.35
CA GLY A 224 -29.27 -35.24 10.79
C GLY A 224 -27.99 -34.88 11.56
N ALA A 225 -28.17 -34.31 12.76
CA ALA A 225 -27.09 -33.73 13.57
C ALA A 225 -26.06 -34.73 14.11
N SER A 226 -26.45 -36.00 14.26
CA SER A 226 -25.61 -37.08 14.81
C SER A 226 -25.06 -38.02 13.74
N SER A 227 -25.28 -37.70 12.45
CA SER A 227 -24.86 -38.54 11.33
C SER A 227 -23.34 -38.55 11.13
N PRO A 228 -22.76 -39.66 10.64
CA PRO A 228 -21.37 -39.70 10.20
C PRO A 228 -21.05 -38.64 9.13
N GLU A 229 -21.96 -38.40 8.19
CA GLU A 229 -21.82 -37.43 7.10
C GLU A 229 -21.72 -36.00 7.66
N PHE A 230 -22.60 -35.62 8.59
CA PHE A 230 -22.46 -34.32 9.23
C PHE A 230 -21.18 -34.23 10.08
N ALA A 231 -20.74 -35.34 10.69
CA ALA A 231 -19.49 -35.37 11.45
C ALA A 231 -18.24 -35.12 10.58
N GLN A 232 -18.25 -35.47 9.30
CA GLN A 232 -17.16 -35.18 8.35
C GLN A 232 -16.97 -33.67 8.15
N VAL A 233 -18.07 -32.91 8.09
CA VAL A 233 -18.03 -31.48 7.73
C VAL A 233 -18.13 -30.54 8.94
N LYS A 234 -18.65 -31.00 10.09
CA LYS A 234 -18.91 -30.12 11.25
C LYS A 234 -17.65 -29.40 11.76
N GLY A 235 -16.50 -30.06 11.70
CA GLY A 235 -15.20 -29.52 12.16
C GLY A 235 -14.50 -28.59 11.17
N ILE A 236 -15.00 -28.46 9.93
CA ILE A 236 -14.43 -27.54 8.95
C ILE A 236 -14.81 -26.11 9.37
N GLU A 237 -13.82 -25.33 9.82
CA GLU A 237 -14.04 -23.98 10.36
C GLU A 237 -14.04 -22.91 9.26
N PHE A 238 -14.94 -21.94 9.38
CA PHE A 238 -14.94 -20.73 8.56
C PHE A 238 -15.00 -19.52 9.48
N LYS A 239 -14.03 -18.61 9.34
CA LYS A 239 -13.91 -17.43 10.22
C LYS A 239 -14.05 -16.15 9.41
N LYS A 240 -14.94 -15.24 9.82
CA LYS A 240 -14.93 -13.86 9.31
C LYS A 240 -13.65 -13.16 9.78
N ALA A 241 -13.07 -12.33 8.93
CA ALA A 241 -11.98 -11.47 9.36
C ALA A 241 -12.49 -10.50 10.44
N LYS A 242 -11.68 -10.26 11.49
CA LYS A 242 -11.97 -9.17 12.44
C LYS A 242 -11.86 -7.85 11.66
N LYS A 243 -12.88 -6.99 11.81
CA LYS A 243 -12.85 -5.62 11.30
C LYS A 243 -11.78 -4.82 12.02
#